data_AF-A0A9P8EZR1-F1
#
_entry.id   AF-A0A9P8EZR1-F1
#
_cell.length_a   1.000
_cell.length_b   1.000
_cell.length_c   1.000
_cell.angle_alpha   90.00
_cell.angle_beta   90.00
_cell.angle_gamma   90.00
#
_symmetry.space_group_name_H-M   'P 1'
#
loop_
_entity.id
_entity.type
_entity.pdbx_description
1 polymer ?
#
loop_
_entity_poly.entity_id
_entity_poly.type
_entity_poly.pdbx_seq_one_letter_code
_entity_poly.pdbx_strand_id
1 'polypeptide(L)'
;NDELKEEENAQADSLTQLREDLAMELVSPFGRLTYPQNLTVANYFDFLLCPTLCYELEYPRTASRSYLEIFWKTLAVGGIIFLLTVTSEEFIIPVLDESAVRLEHQHNWHEGSLVFAETVSRLLFPFMVAFLLVFLVIFEYLLGAFAEITCFADRQFYSDWWNSLDWLEFSREWNIPVHHFFRRHVYSASRNTMSRPVATFITFLVSS
;
A
#
# COMPACT_ATOMS: atom_id res chain seq x y z
N ASN A 1 49.90 21.69 10.91
CA ASN A 1 50.40 20.48 10.19
C ASN A 1 49.72 19.22 10.69
N ASP A 2 49.39 19.12 11.99
CA ASP A 2 48.60 17.99 12.52
C ASP A 2 47.09 18.14 12.29
N GLU A 3 46.52 19.34 12.41
CA GLU A 3 45.08 19.57 12.12
C GLU A 3 44.69 19.22 10.67
N LEU A 4 45.53 19.59 9.69
CA LEU A 4 45.32 19.23 8.28
C LEU A 4 45.38 17.70 8.04
N LYS A 5 46.19 16.98 8.83
CA LYS A 5 46.27 15.51 8.74
C LYS A 5 45.08 14.82 9.40
N GLU A 6 44.53 15.41 10.47
CA GLU A 6 43.29 14.93 11.09
C GLU A 6 42.10 15.10 10.15
N GLU A 7 42.00 16.23 9.44
CA GLU A 7 40.96 16.45 8.43
C GLU A 7 41.07 15.48 7.24
N GLU A 8 42.28 15.24 6.72
CA GLU A 8 42.51 14.27 5.64
C GLU A 8 42.17 12.84 6.06
N ASN A 9 42.53 12.43 7.28
CA ASN A 9 42.18 11.11 7.80
C ASN A 9 40.67 10.95 8.02
N ALA A 10 39.99 11.96 8.57
CA ALA A 10 38.53 11.93 8.73
C ALA A 10 37.80 11.84 7.38
N GLN A 11 38.31 12.53 6.35
CA GLN A 11 37.76 12.47 5.01
C GLN A 11 38.00 11.10 4.36
N ALA A 12 39.19 10.51 4.53
CA ALA A 12 39.51 9.17 4.07
C ALA A 12 38.65 8.09 4.75
N ASP A 13 38.40 8.21 6.05
CA ASP A 13 37.52 7.32 6.81
C ASP A 13 36.07 7.42 6.31
N SER A 14 35.56 8.63 6.07
CA SER A 14 34.22 8.84 5.51
C SER A 14 34.05 8.29 4.09
N LEU A 15 35.07 8.42 3.24
CA LEU A 15 35.08 7.85 1.89
C LEU A 15 35.14 6.32 1.92
N THR A 16 35.83 5.75 2.91
CA THR A 16 35.92 4.30 3.09
C THR A 16 34.59 3.75 3.57
N GLN A 17 33.95 4.40 4.55
CA GLN A 17 32.58 4.08 4.98
C GLN A 17 31.59 4.17 3.82
N LEU A 18 31.63 5.25 3.03
CA LEU A 18 30.73 5.40 1.88
C LEU A 18 30.93 4.31 0.82
N ARG A 19 32.17 3.86 0.61
CA ARG A 19 32.46 2.76 -0.32
C ARG A 19 31.96 1.42 0.21
N GLU A 20 32.08 1.16 1.50
CA GLU A 20 31.57 -0.04 2.14
C GLU A 20 30.04 -0.07 2.13
N ASP A 21 29.40 1.05 2.46
CA ASP A 21 27.94 1.21 2.40
C ASP A 21 27.42 0.99 0.98
N LEU A 22 28.06 1.61 -0.01
CA LEU A 22 27.70 1.44 -1.42
C LEU A 22 27.92 0.00 -1.89
N ALA A 23 29.03 -0.63 -1.49
CA ALA A 23 29.29 -2.03 -1.81
C ALA A 23 28.25 -2.97 -1.18
N MET A 24 27.76 -2.65 0.02
CA MET A 24 26.69 -3.40 0.68
C MET A 24 25.35 -3.20 -0.03
N GLU A 25 25.01 -1.98 -0.47
CA GLU A 25 23.76 -1.70 -1.19
C GLU A 25 23.72 -2.32 -2.60
N LEU A 26 24.88 -2.42 -3.25
CA LEU A 26 25.00 -2.94 -4.63
C LEU A 26 25.00 -4.47 -4.70
N VAL A 27 25.07 -5.16 -3.55
CA VAL A 27 25.05 -6.62 -3.45
C VAL A 27 23.72 -7.04 -2.82
N SER A 28 23.00 -7.97 -3.46
CA SER A 28 21.75 -8.47 -2.89
C SER A 28 22.01 -9.11 -1.50
N PRO A 29 21.06 -9.03 -0.55
CA PRO A 29 21.23 -9.61 0.78
C PRO A 29 21.46 -11.14 0.77
N PHE A 30 21.13 -11.83 -0.33
CA PHE A 30 21.43 -13.26 -0.52
C PHE A 30 22.63 -13.52 -1.46
N GLY A 31 23.32 -12.46 -1.91
CA GLY A 31 24.59 -12.51 -2.65
C GLY A 31 24.50 -13.08 -4.07
N ARG A 32 23.30 -13.29 -4.63
CA ARG A 32 23.11 -13.90 -5.95
C ARG A 32 23.07 -12.91 -7.10
N LEU A 33 22.69 -11.66 -6.83
CA LEU A 33 22.53 -10.62 -7.84
C LEU A 33 23.28 -9.37 -7.42
N THR A 34 24.15 -8.88 -8.29
CA THR A 34 24.90 -7.64 -8.09
C THR A 34 24.59 -6.67 -9.22
N TYR A 35 24.56 -5.39 -8.90
CA TYR A 35 24.52 -4.35 -9.92
C TYR A 35 25.79 -4.45 -10.80
N PRO A 36 25.72 -4.37 -12.15
CA PRO A 36 24.59 -4.00 -13.02
C PRO A 36 23.82 -5.19 -13.64
N GLN A 37 24.07 -6.42 -13.21
CA GLN A 37 23.49 -7.62 -13.83
C GLN A 37 21.96 -7.73 -13.63
N ASN A 38 21.39 -6.92 -12.73
CA ASN A 38 19.95 -6.81 -12.48
C ASN A 38 19.19 -6.00 -13.54
N LEU A 39 19.86 -5.22 -14.40
CA LEU A 39 19.23 -4.33 -15.39
C LEU A 39 18.76 -5.07 -16.65
N THR A 40 17.83 -6.03 -16.48
CA THR A 40 17.20 -6.72 -17.60
C THR A 40 15.71 -6.34 -17.71
N VAL A 41 15.19 -6.32 -18.93
CA VAL A 41 13.75 -6.08 -19.18
C VAL A 41 12.89 -7.14 -18.49
N ALA A 42 13.40 -8.37 -18.38
CA ALA A 42 12.75 -9.47 -17.66
C ALA A 42 12.57 -9.15 -16.16
N ASN A 43 13.62 -8.66 -15.49
CA ASN A 43 13.53 -8.26 -14.08
C ASN A 43 12.58 -7.08 -13.87
N TYR A 44 12.51 -6.16 -14.85
CA TYR A 44 11.56 -5.05 -14.81
C TYR A 44 10.10 -5.53 -14.87
N PHE A 45 9.78 -6.44 -15.79
CA PHE A 45 8.43 -7.02 -15.85
C PHE A 45 8.09 -7.87 -14.63
N ASP A 46 9.06 -8.62 -14.09
CA ASP A 46 8.87 -9.38 -12.85
C ASP A 46 8.60 -8.45 -11.64
N PHE A 47 9.26 -7.30 -11.57
CA PHE A 47 8.93 -6.25 -10.59
C PHE A 47 7.51 -5.70 -10.76
N LEU A 48 7.08 -5.41 -12.00
CA LEU A 48 5.73 -4.88 -12.26
C LEU A 48 4.61 -5.84 -11.85
N LEU A 49 4.87 -7.14 -11.87
CA LEU A 49 3.91 -8.16 -11.46
C LEU A 49 4.01 -8.52 -9.97
N CYS A 50 5.11 -8.14 -9.32
CA CYS A 50 5.30 -8.36 -7.89
C CYS A 50 4.34 -7.46 -7.11
N PRO A 51 3.64 -7.96 -6.08
CA PRO A 51 2.73 -7.17 -5.26
C PRO A 51 3.48 -6.25 -4.28
N THR A 52 4.53 -5.57 -4.74
CA THR A 52 5.32 -4.60 -3.96
C THR A 52 5.56 -3.32 -4.75
N LEU A 53 5.65 -2.21 -4.04
CA LEU A 53 5.92 -0.89 -4.62
C LEU A 53 7.38 -0.47 -4.45
N CYS A 54 8.16 -1.22 -3.68
CA CYS A 54 9.57 -0.96 -3.41
C CYS A 54 10.42 -1.96 -4.18
N TYR A 55 11.23 -1.46 -5.12
CA TYR A 55 12.20 -2.30 -5.81
C TYR A 55 13.32 -2.76 -4.88
N GLU A 56 13.59 -4.05 -4.85
CA GLU A 56 14.76 -4.65 -4.21
C GLU A 56 15.51 -5.54 -5.22
N LEU A 57 16.83 -5.67 -5.06
CA LEU A 57 17.66 -6.44 -5.99
C LEU A 57 17.26 -7.93 -6.01
N GLU A 58 16.82 -8.45 -4.87
CA GLU A 58 16.39 -9.83 -4.73
C GLU A 58 15.25 -9.93 -3.74
N TYR A 59 14.19 -10.62 -4.18
CA TYR A 59 13.01 -10.87 -3.35
C TYR A 59 13.02 -12.30 -2.83
N PRO A 60 12.55 -12.54 -1.59
CA PRO A 60 12.39 -13.90 -1.10
C PRO A 60 11.35 -14.63 -1.95
N ARG A 61 11.70 -15.80 -2.50
CA ARG A 61 10.83 -16.60 -3.38
C ARG A 61 10.42 -17.92 -2.74
N THR A 62 9.19 -18.34 -3.02
CA THR A 62 8.67 -19.67 -2.66
C THR A 62 9.22 -20.74 -3.60
N ALA A 63 9.44 -21.96 -3.10
CA ALA A 63 10.05 -23.06 -3.86
C ALA A 63 9.16 -23.65 -4.97
N SER A 64 7.84 -23.56 -4.84
CA SER A 64 6.88 -24.11 -5.81
C SER A 64 5.71 -23.15 -6.04
N ARG A 65 5.09 -23.26 -7.23
CA ARG A 65 3.86 -22.55 -7.60
C ARG A 65 2.66 -23.46 -7.40
N SER A 66 1.70 -23.04 -6.57
CA SER A 66 0.44 -23.75 -6.41
C SER A 66 -0.62 -23.18 -7.36
N TYR A 67 -0.76 -23.78 -8.55
CA TYR A 67 -1.79 -23.37 -9.52
C TYR A 67 -3.22 -23.52 -8.98
N LEU A 68 -3.42 -24.48 -8.07
CA LEU A 68 -4.70 -24.71 -7.43
C LEU A 68 -5.06 -23.57 -6.47
N GLU A 69 -4.10 -23.02 -5.73
CA GLU A 69 -4.32 -21.83 -4.90
C GLU A 69 -4.66 -20.61 -5.75
N ILE A 70 -3.97 -20.41 -6.88
CA ILE A 70 -4.29 -19.33 -7.82
C ILE A 70 -5.73 -19.46 -8.31
N PHE A 71 -6.15 -20.68 -8.67
CA PHE A 71 -7.52 -20.95 -9.11
C PHE A 71 -8.55 -20.61 -8.02
N TRP A 72 -8.35 -21.04 -6.78
CA TRP A 72 -9.27 -20.71 -5.69
C TRP A 72 -9.30 -19.22 -5.36
N LYS A 73 -8.15 -18.54 -5.34
CA LYS A 73 -8.06 -17.09 -5.12
C LYS A 73 -8.79 -16.32 -6.23
N THR A 74 -8.59 -16.68 -7.50
CA THR A 74 -9.27 -16.04 -8.63
C THR A 74 -10.77 -16.29 -8.63
N LEU A 75 -11.22 -17.50 -8.28
CA LEU A 75 -12.63 -17.80 -8.08
C LEU A 75 -13.24 -16.96 -6.94
N ALA A 76 -12.51 -16.83 -5.81
CA ALA A 76 -12.94 -16.03 -4.68
C ALA A 76 -13.08 -14.54 -5.04
N VAL A 77 -12.16 -13.98 -5.85
CA VAL A 77 -12.30 -12.61 -6.39
C VAL A 77 -13.62 -12.47 -7.14
N GLY A 78 -13.94 -13.40 -8.04
CA GLY A 78 -15.22 -13.39 -8.76
C GLY A 78 -16.43 -13.45 -7.83
N GLY A 79 -16.38 -14.31 -6.82
CA GLY A 79 -17.45 -14.45 -5.82
C GLY A 79 -17.67 -13.18 -4.99
N ILE A 80 -16.60 -12.49 -4.59
CA ILE A 80 -16.71 -11.28 -3.77
C ILE A 80 -17.12 -10.07 -4.62
N ILE A 81 -16.65 -9.97 -5.86
CA ILE A 81 -17.14 -8.94 -6.79
C ILE A 81 -18.65 -9.10 -6.98
N PHE A 82 -19.14 -10.34 -7.15
CA PHE A 82 -20.57 -10.60 -7.23
C PHE A 82 -21.30 -10.19 -5.94
N LEU A 83 -20.78 -10.55 -4.76
CA LEU A 83 -21.34 -10.12 -3.48
C LEU A 83 -21.35 -8.60 -3.30
N LEU A 84 -20.32 -7.91 -3.78
CA LEU A 84 -20.22 -6.45 -3.76
C LEU A 84 -21.29 -5.82 -4.66
N THR A 85 -21.50 -6.38 -5.86
CA THR A 85 -22.56 -5.95 -6.77
C THR A 85 -23.94 -6.13 -6.13
N VAL A 86 -24.24 -7.31 -5.59
CA VAL A 86 -25.51 -7.58 -4.89
C VAL A 86 -25.69 -6.64 -3.69
N THR A 87 -24.63 -6.43 -2.90
CA THR A 87 -24.68 -5.49 -1.76
C THR A 87 -25.00 -4.07 -2.22
N SER A 88 -24.42 -3.64 -3.34
CA SER A 88 -24.65 -2.32 -3.89
C SER A 88 -26.08 -2.17 -4.44
N GLU A 89 -26.54 -3.13 -5.24
CA GLU A 89 -27.86 -3.10 -5.87
C GLU A 89 -29.00 -3.22 -4.85
N GLU A 90 -28.87 -4.07 -3.84
CA GLU A 90 -29.95 -4.32 -2.88
C GLU A 90 -29.95 -3.36 -1.69
N PHE A 91 -28.80 -2.82 -1.28
CA PHE A 91 -28.71 -2.03 -0.03
C PHE A 91 -28.21 -0.60 -0.21
N ILE A 92 -27.42 -0.29 -1.24
CA ILE A 92 -26.85 1.06 -1.43
C ILE A 92 -27.73 1.88 -2.37
N ILE A 93 -27.98 1.37 -3.57
CA ILE A 93 -28.75 2.07 -4.63
C ILE A 93 -30.17 2.44 -4.17
N PRO A 94 -31.01 1.55 -3.61
CA PRO A 94 -32.39 1.90 -3.27
C PRO A 94 -32.48 2.99 -2.19
N VAL A 95 -31.54 2.99 -1.23
CA VAL A 95 -31.46 4.03 -0.19
C VAL A 95 -31.05 5.36 -0.82
N LEU A 96 -30.11 5.36 -1.77
CA LEU A 96 -29.71 6.57 -2.48
C LEU A 96 -30.83 7.13 -3.35
N ASP A 97 -31.57 6.28 -4.07
CA ASP A 97 -32.67 6.70 -4.93
C ASP A 97 -33.84 7.28 -4.12
N GLU A 98 -34.22 6.64 -3.00
CA GLU A 98 -35.25 7.17 -2.10
C GLU A 98 -34.85 8.54 -1.55
N SER A 99 -33.60 8.67 -1.11
CA SER A 99 -33.08 9.90 -0.53
C SER A 99 -32.91 11.01 -1.56
N ALA A 100 -32.49 10.70 -2.78
CA ALA A 100 -32.33 11.67 -3.86
C ALA A 100 -33.66 12.36 -4.20
N VAL A 101 -34.72 11.56 -4.37
CA VAL A 101 -36.08 12.09 -4.61
C VAL A 101 -36.53 12.95 -3.44
N ARG A 102 -36.30 12.51 -2.19
CA ARG A 102 -36.67 13.27 -0.99
C ARG A 102 -35.94 14.60 -0.89
N LEU A 103 -34.65 14.63 -1.22
CA LEU A 103 -33.80 15.83 -1.20
C LEU A 103 -34.23 16.86 -2.27
N GLU A 104 -34.62 16.41 -3.46
CA GLU A 104 -35.08 17.29 -4.54
C GLU A 104 -36.39 18.02 -4.19
N HIS A 105 -37.26 17.39 -3.41
CA HIS A 105 -38.55 17.96 -3.00
C HIS A 105 -38.48 18.85 -1.74
N GLN A 106 -37.30 19.03 -1.12
CA GLN A 106 -37.17 19.88 0.08
C GLN A 106 -37.04 21.37 -0.27
N HIS A 107 -37.84 22.21 0.38
CA HIS A 107 -37.74 23.66 0.26
C HIS A 107 -36.88 24.31 1.37
N ASN A 108 -36.66 23.61 2.49
CA ASN A 108 -35.93 24.14 3.65
C ASN A 108 -34.58 23.43 3.85
N TRP A 109 -33.54 24.22 4.13
CA TRP A 109 -32.18 23.71 4.42
C TRP A 109 -32.13 22.77 5.63
N HIS A 110 -32.92 23.05 6.66
CA HIS A 110 -32.96 22.22 7.87
C HIS A 110 -33.50 20.81 7.59
N GLU A 111 -34.57 20.71 6.81
CA GLU A 111 -35.16 19.41 6.42
C GLU A 111 -34.22 18.63 5.50
N GLY A 112 -33.54 19.32 4.57
CA GLY A 112 -32.49 18.71 3.74
C GLY A 112 -31.34 18.10 4.56
N SER A 113 -30.88 18.79 5.60
CA SER A 113 -29.81 18.28 6.48
C SER A 113 -30.23 17.05 7.29
N LEU A 114 -31.50 16.98 7.70
CA LEU A 114 -32.04 15.83 8.44
C LEU A 114 -32.17 14.60 7.53
N VAL A 115 -32.69 14.78 6.30
CA VAL A 115 -32.76 13.71 5.30
C VAL A 115 -31.37 13.20 4.95
N PHE A 116 -30.39 14.09 4.80
CA PHE A 116 -29.00 13.71 4.56
C PHE A 116 -28.44 12.88 5.73
N ALA A 117 -28.60 13.33 6.97
CA ALA A 117 -28.12 12.60 8.15
C ALA A 117 -28.78 11.21 8.29
N GLU A 118 -30.08 11.10 8.01
CA GLU A 118 -30.80 9.82 7.98
C GLU A 118 -30.23 8.89 6.91
N THR A 119 -29.99 9.42 5.71
CA THR A 119 -29.41 8.69 4.58
C THR A 119 -28.03 8.15 4.92
N VAL A 120 -27.16 9.00 5.47
CA VAL A 120 -25.80 8.61 5.90
C VAL A 120 -25.87 7.50 6.96
N SER A 121 -26.78 7.60 7.92
CA SER A 121 -26.97 6.58 8.96
C SER A 121 -27.40 5.24 8.37
N ARG A 122 -28.37 5.23 7.44
CA ARG A 122 -28.83 4.02 6.74
C ARG A 122 -27.74 3.39 5.87
N LEU A 123 -26.90 4.23 5.25
CA LEU A 123 -25.82 3.80 4.37
C LEU A 123 -24.55 3.35 5.11
N LEU A 124 -24.39 3.70 6.40
CA LEU A 124 -23.17 3.41 7.17
C LEU A 124 -22.86 1.91 7.21
N PHE A 125 -23.87 1.08 7.47
CA PHE A 125 -23.70 -0.37 7.52
C PHE A 125 -23.35 -1.00 6.16
N PRO A 126 -24.13 -0.78 5.07
CA PRO A 126 -23.79 -1.36 3.78
C PRO A 126 -22.46 -0.83 3.21
N PHE A 127 -22.09 0.43 3.48
CA PHE A 127 -20.75 0.92 3.11
C PHE A 127 -19.64 0.27 3.92
N MET A 128 -19.84 0.01 5.22
CA MET A 128 -18.87 -0.73 6.03
C MET A 128 -18.62 -2.12 5.45
N VAL A 129 -19.69 -2.84 5.09
CA VAL A 129 -19.59 -4.16 4.46
C VAL A 129 -18.87 -4.07 3.12
N ALA A 130 -19.27 -3.13 2.25
CA ALA A 130 -18.64 -2.93 0.94
C ALA A 130 -17.14 -2.61 1.08
N PHE A 131 -16.76 -1.76 2.04
CA PHE A 131 -15.38 -1.43 2.36
C PHE A 131 -14.57 -2.68 2.75
N LEU A 132 -15.10 -3.52 3.64
CA LEU A 132 -14.46 -4.78 4.04
C LEU A 132 -14.33 -5.77 2.87
N LEU A 133 -15.35 -5.87 2.01
CA LEU A 133 -15.31 -6.75 0.82
C LEU A 133 -14.24 -6.27 -0.17
N VAL A 134 -14.15 -4.97 -0.43
CA VAL A 134 -13.12 -4.39 -1.32
C VAL A 134 -11.73 -4.62 -0.74
N PHE A 135 -11.55 -4.40 0.56
CA PHE A 135 -10.30 -4.70 1.25
C PHE A 135 -9.88 -6.15 1.05
N LEU A 136 -10.81 -7.08 1.28
CA LEU A 136 -10.57 -8.51 1.14
C LEU A 136 -10.21 -8.89 -0.32
N VAL A 137 -10.92 -8.34 -1.31
CA VAL A 137 -10.59 -8.59 -2.73
C VAL A 137 -9.17 -8.15 -3.07
N ILE A 138 -8.79 -6.94 -2.65
CA ILE A 138 -7.49 -6.38 -3.01
C ILE A 138 -6.37 -7.09 -2.24
N PHE A 139 -6.42 -7.08 -0.92
CA PHE A 139 -5.27 -7.47 -0.10
C PHE A 139 -5.13 -8.98 0.08
N GLU A 140 -6.24 -9.70 0.25
CA GLU A 140 -6.20 -11.14 0.48
C GLU A 140 -6.09 -11.91 -0.84
N TYR A 141 -6.98 -11.62 -1.79
CA TYR A 141 -7.10 -12.46 -2.99
C TYR A 141 -6.30 -11.95 -4.18
N LEU A 142 -6.35 -10.65 -4.50
CA LEU A 142 -5.67 -10.10 -5.67
C LEU A 142 -4.14 -10.09 -5.45
N LEU A 143 -3.66 -9.41 -4.41
CA LEU A 143 -2.23 -9.40 -4.07
C LEU A 143 -1.73 -10.82 -3.75
N GLY A 144 -2.53 -11.63 -3.05
CA GLY A 144 -2.23 -13.04 -2.81
C GLY A 144 -2.12 -13.89 -4.09
N ALA A 145 -2.88 -13.59 -5.14
CA ALA A 145 -2.77 -14.26 -6.43
C ALA A 145 -1.53 -13.80 -7.21
N PHE A 146 -1.25 -12.49 -7.23
CA PHE A 146 -0.02 -11.95 -7.82
C PHE A 146 1.24 -12.49 -7.13
N ALA A 147 1.20 -12.63 -5.80
CA ALA A 147 2.29 -13.24 -5.04
C ALA A 147 2.53 -14.69 -5.47
N GLU A 148 1.47 -15.47 -5.65
CA GLU A 148 1.59 -16.87 -6.07
C GLU A 148 2.12 -16.99 -7.50
N ILE A 149 1.64 -16.14 -8.42
CA ILE A 149 2.09 -16.09 -9.83
C ILE A 149 3.59 -15.77 -9.91
N THR A 150 4.04 -14.80 -9.10
CA THR A 150 5.44 -14.36 -9.04
C THR A 150 6.31 -15.18 -8.09
N CYS A 151 5.77 -16.18 -7.39
CA CYS A 151 6.45 -16.88 -6.30
C CYS A 151 6.96 -15.94 -5.19
N PHE A 152 6.33 -14.79 -4.97
CA PHE A 152 6.72 -13.86 -3.92
C PHE A 152 6.39 -14.44 -2.54
N ALA A 153 7.40 -14.58 -1.68
CA ALA A 153 7.26 -15.23 -0.38
C ALA A 153 6.81 -14.28 0.73
N ASP A 154 7.06 -12.98 0.60
CA ASP A 154 6.62 -11.98 1.57
C ASP A 154 5.15 -11.60 1.32
N ARG A 155 4.24 -12.30 1.99
CA ARG A 155 2.79 -12.17 1.77
C ARG A 155 2.11 -11.25 2.80
N GLN A 156 2.89 -10.47 3.55
CA GLN A 156 2.37 -9.61 4.60
C GLN A 156 1.92 -8.25 4.02
N PHE A 157 0.77 -8.24 3.33
CA PHE A 157 0.24 -7.02 2.71
C PHE A 157 -0.51 -6.09 3.68
N TYR A 158 -0.98 -6.64 4.79
CA TYR A 158 -1.68 -5.93 5.86
C TYR A 158 -1.36 -6.58 7.22
N SER A 159 -1.65 -5.87 8.31
CA SER A 159 -1.53 -6.35 9.70
C SER A 159 -2.90 -6.30 10.39
N ASP A 160 -2.97 -6.55 11.69
CA ASP A 160 -4.19 -6.52 12.51
C ASP A 160 -4.73 -5.08 12.73
N TRP A 161 -4.97 -4.34 11.64
CA TRP A 161 -5.37 -2.93 11.61
C TRP A 161 -6.71 -2.66 12.30
N TRP A 162 -7.55 -3.68 12.46
CA TRP A 162 -8.82 -3.58 13.19
C TRP A 162 -8.64 -3.45 14.70
N ASN A 163 -7.44 -3.76 15.22
CA ASN A 163 -7.08 -3.59 16.63
C ASN A 163 -6.31 -2.29 16.90
N SER A 164 -6.01 -1.49 15.87
CA SER A 164 -5.24 -0.26 16.03
C SER A 164 -6.02 0.77 16.88
N LEU A 165 -5.33 1.42 17.81
CA LEU A 165 -5.93 2.39 18.73
C LEU A 165 -5.79 3.84 18.23
N ASP A 166 -4.80 4.09 17.38
CA ASP A 166 -4.50 5.40 16.82
C ASP A 166 -4.63 5.42 15.29
N TRP A 167 -5.02 6.57 14.72
CA TRP A 167 -5.11 6.76 13.27
C TRP A 167 -3.76 6.53 12.55
N LEU A 168 -2.65 6.93 13.19
CA LEU A 168 -1.30 6.72 12.66
C LEU A 168 -0.96 5.22 12.58
N GLU A 169 -1.36 4.45 13.58
CA GLU A 169 -1.17 3.01 13.64
C GLU A 169 -2.01 2.31 12.56
N PHE A 170 -3.31 2.65 12.48
CA PHE A 170 -4.20 2.17 11.42
C PHE A 170 -3.63 2.43 10.02
N SER A 171 -3.14 3.64 9.76
CA SER A 171 -2.60 4.01 8.44
C SER A 171 -1.35 3.21 8.02
N ARG A 172 -0.59 2.69 8.99
CA ARG A 172 0.60 1.86 8.74
C ARG A 172 0.24 0.39 8.52
N GLU A 173 -0.79 -0.08 9.20
CA GLU A 173 -1.14 -1.49 9.28
C GLU A 173 -2.16 -1.92 8.22
N TRP A 174 -2.96 -0.97 7.73
CA TRP A 174 -3.97 -1.21 6.70
C TRP A 174 -3.37 -1.58 5.33
N ASN A 175 -2.39 -0.80 4.85
CA ASN A 175 -1.78 -0.99 3.53
C ASN A 175 -0.25 -0.90 3.63
N ILE A 176 0.35 -2.02 4.00
CA ILE A 176 1.79 -2.12 4.23
C ILE A 176 2.59 -1.74 2.97
N PRO A 177 2.30 -2.27 1.75
CA PRO A 177 3.07 -1.91 0.55
C PRO A 177 3.13 -0.40 0.29
N VAL A 178 1.99 0.29 0.41
CA VAL A 178 1.91 1.74 0.20
C VAL A 178 2.60 2.50 1.33
N HIS A 179 2.44 2.06 2.59
CA HIS A 179 3.15 2.66 3.72
C HIS A 179 4.68 2.57 3.54
N HIS A 180 5.19 1.40 3.14
CA HIS A 180 6.61 1.21 2.85
C HIS A 180 7.08 2.08 1.69
N PHE A 181 6.27 2.23 0.63
CA PHE A 181 6.57 3.12 -0.48
C PHE A 181 6.69 4.57 -0.03
N PHE A 182 5.70 5.10 0.68
CA PHE A 182 5.74 6.47 1.18
C PHE A 182 6.92 6.70 2.13
N ARG A 183 7.19 5.74 3.04
CA ARG A 183 8.32 5.84 3.96
C ARG A 183 9.66 5.86 3.22
N ARG A 184 9.85 5.02 2.21
CA ARG A 184 11.12 4.91 1.47
C ARG A 184 11.30 6.03 0.45
N HIS A 185 10.28 6.33 -0.35
CA HIS A 185 10.41 7.25 -1.48
C HIS A 185 10.05 8.69 -1.14
N VAL A 186 9.03 8.92 -0.29
CA VAL A 186 8.57 10.28 0.03
C VAL A 186 9.23 10.80 1.29
N TYR A 187 9.21 10.04 2.38
CA TYR A 187 9.77 10.48 3.65
C TYR A 187 11.30 10.55 3.63
N SER A 188 11.99 9.54 3.09
CA SER A 188 13.47 9.57 2.99
C SER A 188 13.96 10.70 2.09
N ALA A 189 13.36 10.87 0.90
CA ALA A 189 13.72 11.95 -0.02
C ALA A 189 13.42 13.34 0.55
N SER A 190 12.26 13.49 1.24
CA SER A 190 11.91 14.74 1.89
C SER A 190 12.80 15.06 3.09
N ARG A 191 13.29 14.05 3.84
CA ARG A 191 14.15 14.27 5.01
C ARG A 191 15.54 14.80 4.64
N ASN A 192 16.03 14.45 3.45
CA ASN A 192 17.28 15.01 2.93
C ASN A 192 17.16 16.49 2.52
N THR A 193 15.94 17.02 2.39
CA THR A 193 15.70 18.35 1.83
C THR A 193 14.87 19.28 2.75
N MET A 194 14.06 18.75 3.67
CA MET A 194 13.02 19.48 4.41
C MET A 194 12.81 18.97 5.85
N SER A 195 12.25 19.82 6.72
CA SER A 195 11.96 19.51 8.14
C SER A 195 10.76 18.56 8.30
N ARG A 196 10.79 17.74 9.36
CA ARG A 196 9.80 16.67 9.67
C ARG A 196 8.31 17.05 9.50
N PRO A 197 7.81 18.21 9.96
CA PRO A 197 6.37 18.51 9.87
C PRO A 197 5.89 18.80 8.44
N VAL A 198 6.74 19.38 7.58
CA VAL A 198 6.39 19.71 6.19
C VAL A 198 6.26 18.43 5.35
N ALA A 199 7.14 17.45 5.58
CA ALA A 199 7.08 16.15 4.93
C ALA A 199 5.76 15.41 5.24
N THR A 200 5.31 15.45 6.50
CA THR A 200 4.03 14.83 6.91
C THR A 200 2.84 15.53 6.25
N PHE A 201 2.87 16.87 6.17
CA PHE A 201 1.79 17.63 5.54
C PHE A 201 1.68 17.37 4.03
N ILE A 202 2.82 17.30 3.32
CA ILE A 202 2.84 16.96 1.88
C ILE A 202 2.38 15.52 1.66
N THR A 203 2.78 14.58 2.51
CA THR A 203 2.33 13.18 2.41
C THR A 203 0.81 13.07 2.60
N PHE A 204 0.25 13.85 3.52
CA PHE A 204 -1.20 13.94 3.71
C PHE A 204 -1.91 14.53 2.50
N LEU A 205 -1.38 15.63 1.91
CA LEU A 205 -1.95 16.27 0.72
C LEU A 205 -1.90 15.39 -0.53
N VAL A 206 -0.86 14.56 -0.70
CA VAL A 206 -0.76 13.63 -1.84
C VAL A 206 -1.70 12.43 -1.66
N SER A 207 -2.09 12.12 -0.43
CA SER A 207 -2.99 11.01 -0.10
C SER A 207 -4.47 11.41 0.01
N SER A 208 -4.81 12.70 -0.06
CA SER A 208 -6.17 13.25 0.05
C SER A 208 -6.80 13.47 -1.32
#